data_AF-A0A8J2NKS7-F1
#
_entry.id   AF-A0A8J2NKS7-F1
#
_cell.length_a   1.000
_cell.length_b   1.000
_cell.length_c   1.000
_cell.angle_alpha   90.00
_cell.angle_beta   90.00
_cell.angle_gamma   90.00
#
_symmetry.space_group_name_H-M   'P 1'
#
loop_
_entity.id
_entity.type
_entity.pdbx_description
1 polymer ?
#
loop_
_entity_poly.entity_id
_entity_poly.type
_entity_poly.pdbx_seq_one_letter_code
_entity_poly.pdbx_strand_id
1 'polypeptide(L)'
;QCCYRTFLEIFKVTRSRIENLQKRIRLGHLSFEDKRGLQPNPRKLTTEKRATILEHINSFPTYISHYCRANGDPERKYLDAELNVSKMHALYSEMFFAA
;
A
#
# COMPACT_ATOMS: atom_id res chain seq x y z
N GLN A 1 14.02 -45.90 -6.70
CA GLN A 1 13.30 -45.11 -5.67
C GLN A 1 14.34 -44.52 -4.72
N CYS A 2 14.17 -43.27 -4.26
CA CYS A 2 14.99 -42.67 -3.20
C CYS A 2 14.19 -42.60 -1.89
N CYS A 3 14.87 -42.60 -0.74
CA CYS A 3 14.17 -42.45 0.53
C CYS A 3 13.77 -40.99 0.77
N TYR A 4 12.77 -40.78 1.62
CA TYR A 4 12.23 -39.45 1.91
C TYR A 4 13.31 -38.48 2.40
N ARG A 5 14.24 -38.93 3.25
CA ARG A 5 15.32 -38.11 3.79
C ARG A 5 16.25 -37.60 2.69
N THR A 6 16.71 -38.50 1.83
CA THR A 6 17.58 -38.16 0.69
C THR A 6 16.90 -37.18 -0.26
N PHE A 7 15.60 -37.34 -0.52
CA PHE A 7 14.83 -36.38 -1.32
C PHE A 7 14.85 -34.97 -0.70
N LEU A 8 14.56 -34.84 0.60
CA LEU A 8 14.58 -33.53 1.28
C LEU A 8 15.97 -32.89 1.24
N GLU A 9 17.02 -33.66 1.48
CA GLU A 9 18.41 -33.19 1.51
C GLU A 9 18.93 -32.74 0.14
N ILE A 10 18.60 -33.47 -0.92
CA ILE A 10 18.99 -33.14 -2.30
C ILE A 10 18.26 -31.89 -2.79
N PHE A 11 16.93 -31.86 -2.65
CA PHE A 11 16.11 -30.76 -3.16
C PHE A 11 16.04 -29.56 -2.21
N LYS A 12 16.69 -29.63 -1.04
CA LYS A 12 16.71 -28.58 -0.01
C LYS A 12 15.32 -28.07 0.34
N VAL A 13 14.35 -29.00 0.38
CA VAL A 13 12.97 -28.72 0.77
C VAL A 13 12.73 -29.22 2.18
N THR A 14 11.97 -28.47 2.95
CA THR A 14 11.59 -28.87 4.30
C THR A 14 10.45 -29.88 4.27
N ARG A 15 10.44 -30.79 5.24
CA ARG A 15 9.37 -31.76 5.46
C ARG A 15 7.97 -31.11 5.44
N SER A 16 7.84 -30.01 6.19
CA SER A 16 6.58 -29.23 6.29
C SER A 16 6.04 -28.78 4.93
N ARG A 17 6.91 -28.42 3.98
CA ARG A 17 6.48 -28.00 2.65
C ARG A 17 5.83 -29.14 1.86
N ILE A 18 6.39 -30.34 1.96
CA ILE A 18 5.85 -31.55 1.31
C ILE A 18 4.55 -31.99 1.98
N GLU A 19 4.48 -31.99 3.31
CA GLU A 19 3.27 -32.36 4.05
C GLU A 19 2.09 -31.40 3.76
N ASN A 20 2.35 -30.10 3.71
CA ASN A 20 1.35 -29.10 3.32
C ASN A 20 0.88 -29.29 1.87
N LEU A 21 1.78 -29.61 0.95
CA LEU A 21 1.43 -29.91 -0.44
C LEU A 21 0.53 -31.15 -0.51
N GLN A 22 0.91 -32.26 0.13
CA GLN A 22 0.12 -33.49 0.18
C GLN A 22 -1.26 -33.26 0.82
N LYS A 23 -1.35 -32.44 1.86
CA LYS A 23 -2.62 -32.08 2.48
C LYS A 23 -3.53 -31.32 1.50
N ARG A 24 -2.98 -30.35 0.77
CA ARG A 24 -3.73 -29.57 -0.23
C ARG A 24 -4.17 -30.43 -1.43
N ILE A 25 -3.31 -31.33 -1.92
CA ILE A 25 -3.66 -32.31 -2.97
C ILE A 25 -4.83 -33.19 -2.51
N ARG A 26 -4.77 -33.73 -1.28
CA ARG A 26 -5.85 -34.56 -0.70
C ARG A 26 -7.18 -33.83 -0.58
N LEU A 27 -7.15 -32.50 -0.39
CA LEU A 27 -8.34 -31.64 -0.38
C LEU A 27 -8.86 -31.31 -1.79
N GLY A 28 -8.26 -31.85 -2.85
CA GLY A 28 -8.65 -31.62 -4.24
C GLY A 28 -8.08 -30.34 -4.87
N HIS A 29 -7.15 -29.65 -4.20
CA HIS A 29 -6.48 -28.50 -4.80
C HIS A 29 -5.41 -28.96 -5.80
N LEU A 30 -5.61 -28.63 -7.08
CA LEU A 30 -4.68 -28.96 -8.17
C LEU A 30 -3.79 -27.77 -8.57
N SER A 31 -4.16 -26.53 -8.20
CA SER A 31 -3.35 -25.33 -8.41
C SER A 31 -2.66 -24.88 -7.11
N PHE A 32 -1.35 -24.64 -7.20
CA PHE A 32 -0.47 -24.21 -6.11
C PHE A 32 0.10 -22.81 -6.33
N GLU A 33 -0.68 -21.93 -6.96
CA GLU A 33 -0.30 -20.52 -7.12
C GLU A 33 0.06 -19.87 -5.78
N ASP A 34 1.10 -19.05 -5.82
CA ASP A 34 1.54 -18.27 -4.67
C ASP A 34 0.58 -17.10 -4.45
N LYS A 35 -0.17 -17.16 -3.35
CA LYS A 35 -1.16 -16.13 -2.97
C LYS A 35 -0.60 -15.09 -2.00
N ARG A 36 0.71 -15.07 -1.75
CA ARG A 36 1.34 -14.07 -0.88
C ARG A 36 1.15 -12.68 -1.49
N GLY A 37 0.84 -11.68 -0.64
CA GLY A 37 0.63 -10.29 -1.07
C GLY A 37 -0.69 -9.99 -1.82
N LEU A 38 -1.47 -11.02 -2.16
CA LEU A 38 -2.77 -10.87 -2.86
C LEU A 38 -3.95 -10.61 -1.90
N GLN A 39 -3.72 -10.69 -0.59
CA GLN A 39 -4.78 -10.47 0.38
C GLN A 39 -5.12 -8.98 0.47
N PRO A 40 -6.40 -8.59 0.38
CA PRO A 40 -6.79 -7.20 0.51
C PRO A 40 -6.41 -6.69 1.89
N ASN A 41 -5.75 -5.54 1.95
CA ASN A 41 -5.43 -4.89 3.21
C ASN A 41 -6.75 -4.34 3.82
N PRO A 42 -7.20 -4.82 4.99
CA PRO A 42 -8.44 -4.35 5.61
C PRO A 42 -8.35 -2.87 6.04
N ARG A 43 -7.14 -2.32 6.17
CA ARG A 43 -6.89 -0.90 6.46
C ARG A 43 -6.78 -0.04 5.20
N LYS A 44 -6.97 -0.61 4.01
CA LYS A 44 -6.95 0.15 2.77
C LYS A 44 -8.13 1.14 2.78
N LEU A 45 -7.83 2.41 2.52
CA LEU A 45 -8.85 3.44 2.37
C LEU A 45 -9.79 3.11 1.20
N THR A 46 -11.07 3.38 1.38
CA THR A 46 -12.06 3.30 0.29
C THR A 46 -11.75 4.37 -0.74
N THR A 47 -12.18 4.13 -1.98
CA THR A 47 -12.04 5.09 -3.09
C THR A 47 -12.69 6.43 -2.76
N GLU A 48 -13.86 6.39 -2.13
CA GLU A 48 -14.61 7.57 -1.67
C GLU A 48 -13.82 8.37 -0.63
N LYS A 49 -13.33 7.72 0.44
CA LYS A 49 -12.51 8.39 1.46
C LYS A 49 -11.23 8.98 0.88
N ARG A 50 -10.65 8.33 -0.14
CA ARG A 50 -9.48 8.87 -0.83
C ARG A 50 -9.85 10.12 -1.63
N ALA A 51 -11.01 10.14 -2.28
CA ALA A 51 -11.48 11.29 -3.05
C ALA A 51 -11.71 12.51 -2.13
N THR A 52 -12.36 12.32 -0.98
CA THR A 52 -12.59 13.41 -0.02
C THR A 52 -11.29 13.99 0.54
N ILE A 53 -10.30 13.13 0.83
CA ILE A 53 -8.95 13.58 1.26
C ILE A 53 -8.29 14.41 0.15
N LEU A 54 -8.35 13.96 -1.11
CA LEU A 54 -7.76 14.68 -2.24
C LEU A 54 -8.45 16.02 -2.49
N GLU A 55 -9.77 16.06 -2.39
CA GLU A 55 -10.55 17.30 -2.52
C GLU A 55 -10.14 18.33 -1.47
N HIS A 56 -10.02 17.90 -0.20
CA HIS A 56 -9.53 18.76 0.88
C HIS A 56 -8.09 19.23 0.66
N ILE A 57 -7.19 18.37 0.17
CA ILE A 57 -5.82 18.78 -0.16
C ILE A 57 -5.83 19.84 -1.28
N ASN A 58 -6.71 19.71 -2.26
CA ASN A 58 -6.79 20.62 -3.40
C ASN A 58 -7.55 21.92 -3.10
N SER A 59 -8.29 22.01 -1.99
CA SER A 59 -8.98 23.25 -1.60
C SER A 59 -8.03 24.30 -1.02
N PHE A 60 -6.80 23.92 -0.63
CA PHE A 60 -5.82 24.87 -0.11
C PHE A 60 -5.25 25.76 -1.23
N PRO A 61 -5.11 27.08 -0.99
CA PRO A 61 -4.50 27.96 -1.95
C PRO A 61 -3.02 27.61 -2.15
N THR A 62 -2.55 27.79 -3.39
CA THR A 62 -1.16 27.54 -3.76
C THR A 62 -0.57 28.77 -4.42
N TYR A 63 0.74 28.98 -4.22
CA TYR A 63 1.45 30.20 -4.61
C TYR A 63 2.69 29.87 -5.41
N ILE A 64 3.04 30.73 -6.37
CA ILE A 64 4.29 30.62 -7.11
C ILE A 64 5.35 31.41 -6.34
N SER A 65 6.43 30.75 -5.95
CA SER A 65 7.56 31.43 -5.31
C SER A 65 8.24 32.38 -6.30
N HIS A 66 8.68 33.55 -5.81
CA HIS A 66 9.48 34.51 -6.56
C HIS A 66 10.70 33.83 -7.24
N TYR A 67 11.32 32.88 -6.54
CA TYR A 67 12.49 32.15 -7.04
C TYR A 67 12.17 31.19 -8.19
N CYS A 68 10.93 30.70 -8.30
CA CYS A 68 10.55 29.75 -9.35
C CYS A 68 10.45 30.39 -10.73
N ARG A 69 10.12 31.68 -10.79
CA ARG A 69 10.18 32.46 -12.03
C ARG A 69 11.61 32.67 -12.50
N ALA A 70 12.54 32.88 -11.58
CA ALA A 70 13.95 33.10 -11.89
C ALA A 70 14.70 31.82 -12.28
N ASN A 71 14.32 30.68 -11.72
CA ASN A 71 15.02 29.40 -11.89
C ASN A 71 14.42 28.47 -12.97
N GLY A 72 13.52 28.97 -13.81
CA GLY A 72 13.05 28.26 -15.01
C GLY A 72 11.93 27.24 -14.80
N ASP A 73 11.24 27.24 -13.66
CA ASP A 73 10.09 26.36 -13.39
C ASP A 73 8.88 27.18 -12.87
N PRO A 74 8.22 27.94 -13.76
CA PRO A 74 7.11 28.82 -13.38
C PRO A 74 5.83 28.06 -13.02
N GLU A 75 5.74 26.77 -13.32
CA GLU A 75 4.56 25.93 -13.02
C GLU A 75 4.59 25.38 -11.59
N ARG A 76 5.75 25.40 -10.94
CA ARG A 76 5.90 24.91 -9.57
C ARG A 76 5.18 25.81 -8.57
N LYS A 77 4.19 25.23 -7.90
CA LYS A 77 3.40 25.88 -6.85
C LYS A 77 3.75 25.32 -5.47
N TYR A 78 3.64 26.17 -4.46
CA TYR A 78 3.92 25.86 -3.07
C TYR A 78 2.67 26.11 -2.23
N LEU A 79 2.52 25.33 -1.17
CA LEU A 79 1.57 25.64 -0.11
C LEU A 79 2.12 26.77 0.75
N ASP A 80 1.25 27.35 1.57
CA ASP A 80 1.64 28.33 2.59
C ASP A 80 2.71 27.75 3.53
N ALA A 81 3.69 28.56 3.93
CA ALA A 81 4.80 28.12 4.78
C ALA A 81 4.34 27.65 6.17
N GLU A 82 3.20 28.15 6.66
CA GLU A 82 2.60 27.72 7.91
C GLU A 82 1.73 26.47 7.77
N LEU A 83 1.38 26.08 6.55
CA LEU A 83 0.53 24.93 6.26
C LEU A 83 1.37 23.66 6.12
N ASN A 84 1.39 22.85 7.18
CA ASN A 84 2.04 21.54 7.18
C ASN A 84 1.03 20.39 7.16
N VAL A 85 1.52 19.18 6.88
CA VAL A 85 0.68 17.96 6.78
C VAL A 85 -0.14 17.72 8.05
N SER A 86 0.42 17.97 9.23
CA SER A 86 -0.28 17.80 10.51
C SER A 86 -1.46 18.76 10.64
N LYS A 87 -1.29 20.03 10.26
CA LYS A 87 -2.38 21.02 10.23
C LYS A 87 -3.43 20.67 9.18
N MET A 88 -3.02 20.27 7.97
CA MET A 88 -3.96 19.85 6.92
C MET A 88 -4.82 18.67 7.38
N HIS A 89 -4.22 17.70 8.08
CA HIS A 89 -4.93 16.55 8.66
C HIS A 89 -5.86 16.94 9.81
N ALA A 90 -5.43 17.85 10.70
CA ALA A 90 -6.29 18.35 11.78
C ALA A 90 -7.54 19.03 11.21
N LEU A 91 -7.37 19.93 10.24
CA LEU A 91 -8.48 20.60 9.56
C LEU A 91 -9.41 19.61 8.84
N TYR A 92 -8.86 18.58 8.20
CA TYR A 92 -9.67 17.51 7.60
C TYR A 92 -10.49 16.78 8.67
N SER A 93 -9.86 16.47 9.80
CA SER A 93 -10.51 15.73 10.88
C SER A 93 -11.64 16.53 11.52
N GLU A 94 -11.44 17.84 11.71
CA GLU A 94 -12.49 18.76 12.18
C GLU A 94 -13.68 18.79 11.21
N MET A 95 -13.42 18.92 9.91
CA MET A 95 -14.49 18.98 8.90
C MET A 95 -15.31 17.68 8.80
N PHE A 96 -14.69 16.51 8.99
CA PHE A 96 -15.33 15.21 8.76
C PHE A 96 -15.80 14.48 10.03
N PHE A 97 -15.25 14.79 11.20
CA PHE A 97 -15.57 14.10 12.45
C PHE A 97 -16.24 14.99 13.52
N ALA A 98 -16.31 16.31 13.31
CA ALA A 98 -17.01 17.23 14.22
C ALA A 98 -18.47 17.52 13.83
N ALA A 99 -19.00 16.84 12.80
CA ALA A 99 -20.41 16.84 12.39
C ALA A 99 -21.11 15.57 12.89
#